data_AF-A0A8T5UCS4-F1
#
_entry.id   AF-A0A8T5UCS4-F1
#
_cell.length_a   1.000
_cell.length_b   1.000
_cell.length_c   1.000
_cell.angle_alpha   90.00
_cell.angle_beta   90.00
_cell.angle_gamma   90.00
#
_symmetry.space_group_name_H-M   'P 1'
#
loop_
_entity.id
_entity.type
_entity.pdbx_description
1 polymer ?
#
loop_
_entity_poly.entity_id
_entity_poly.type
_entity_poly.pdbx_seq_one_letter_code
_entity_poly.pdbx_strand_id
1 'polypeptide(L)'
;MDEFNKDQERHELEKLRVKKMKALMEAQKRQQASQERVVSINDKIIYVLRVVLAADAFSYLEKIRTNEPMVYQAIFNELVSPDVINNIDYLIAIINRQGGVPRKIPLDAIIYLERKVKGIKGKIQVKKGDGKMMDLGSFLTK
;
A
#
# COMPACT_ATOMS: atom_id res chain seq x y z
N MET A 1 -60.63 -3.29 26.10
CA MET A 1 -59.50 -4.11 26.60
C MET A 1 -58.26 -3.76 25.75
N ASP A 2 -57.93 -2.47 25.59
CA ASP A 2 -57.15 -2.03 24.42
C ASP A 2 -56.02 -1.03 24.71
N GLU A 3 -55.98 -0.42 25.90
CA GLU A 3 -54.90 0.51 26.26
C GLU A 3 -53.65 -0.21 26.78
N PHE A 4 -53.81 -1.22 27.63
CA PHE A 4 -52.69 -1.98 28.21
C PHE A 4 -51.84 -2.71 27.16
N ASN A 5 -52.48 -3.19 26.09
CA ASN A 5 -51.80 -3.90 25.00
C ASN A 5 -51.02 -2.93 24.09
N LYS A 6 -51.56 -1.73 23.86
CA LYS A 6 -50.88 -0.65 23.10
C LYS A 6 -49.65 -0.11 23.82
N ASP A 7 -49.70 0.02 25.15
CA ASP A 7 -48.54 0.49 25.92
C ASP A 7 -47.44 -0.58 26.02
N GLN A 8 -47.80 -1.87 26.11
CA GLN A 8 -46.80 -2.95 26.01
C GLN A 8 -46.15 -3.01 24.63
N GLU A 9 -46.91 -2.89 23.54
CA GLU A 9 -46.35 -2.82 22.18
C GLU A 9 -45.42 -1.62 22.00
N ARG A 10 -45.79 -0.45 22.53
CA ARG A 10 -44.94 0.76 22.48
C ARG A 10 -43.63 0.57 23.23
N HIS A 11 -43.68 -0.03 24.42
CA HIS A 11 -42.48 -0.32 25.21
C HIS A 11 -41.55 -1.33 24.52
N GLU A 12 -42.10 -2.37 23.90
CA GLU A 12 -41.30 -3.36 23.16
C GLU A 12 -40.71 -2.78 21.87
N LEU A 13 -41.46 -1.93 21.15
CA LEU A 13 -40.97 -1.19 19.99
C LEU A 13 -39.85 -0.21 20.37
N GLU A 14 -39.96 0.45 21.51
CA GLU A 14 -38.94 1.36 22.02
C GLU A 14 -37.67 0.63 22.45
N LYS A 15 -37.80 -0.51 23.16
CA LYS A 15 -36.68 -1.40 23.45
C LYS A 15 -35.99 -1.88 22.17
N LEU A 16 -36.76 -2.23 21.14
CA LEU A 16 -36.23 -2.67 19.84
C LEU A 16 -35.50 -1.53 19.12
N ARG A 17 -36.01 -0.29 19.16
CA ARG A 17 -35.35 0.90 18.62
C ARG A 17 -34.04 1.19 19.35
N VAL A 18 -34.02 1.17 20.68
CA VAL A 18 -32.80 1.38 21.47
C VAL A 18 -31.76 0.30 21.17
N LYS A 19 -32.18 -0.96 21.05
CA LYS A 19 -31.29 -2.09 20.70
C LYS A 19 -30.71 -1.93 19.29
N LYS A 20 -31.52 -1.52 18.30
CA LYS A 20 -31.05 -1.22 16.94
C LYS A 20 -30.10 -0.03 16.92
N MET A 21 -30.40 1.05 17.66
CA MET A 21 -29.54 2.23 17.72
C MET A 21 -28.18 1.91 18.35
N LYS A 22 -28.15 1.11 19.44
CA LYS A 22 -26.90 0.62 20.03
C LYS A 22 -26.10 -0.26 19.06
N ALA A 23 -26.76 -1.17 18.36
CA ALA A 23 -26.09 -2.01 17.36
C ALA A 23 -25.50 -1.19 16.21
N LEU A 24 -26.21 -0.17 15.74
CA LEU A 24 -25.71 0.75 14.71
C LEU A 24 -24.53 1.58 15.22
N MET A 25 -24.59 2.14 16.43
CA MET A 25 -23.48 2.86 17.04
C MET A 25 -22.24 1.98 17.23
N GLU A 26 -22.41 0.74 17.70
CA GLU A 26 -21.29 -0.19 17.85
C GLU A 26 -20.68 -0.60 16.51
N ALA A 27 -21.50 -0.82 15.49
CA ALA A 27 -21.02 -1.12 14.14
C ALA A 27 -20.24 0.07 13.56
N GLN A 28 -20.75 1.30 13.73
CA GLN A 28 -20.08 2.52 13.30
C GLN A 28 -18.76 2.75 14.05
N LYS A 29 -18.74 2.54 15.37
CA LYS A 29 -17.52 2.65 16.18
C LYS A 29 -16.47 1.61 15.78
N ARG A 30 -16.88 0.38 15.44
CA ARG A 30 -15.97 -0.65 14.90
C ARG A 30 -15.39 -0.28 13.54
N GLN A 31 -16.20 0.33 12.66
CA GLN A 31 -15.75 0.81 11.34
C GLN A 31 -14.80 2.01 11.46
N GLN A 32 -15.05 2.93 12.39
CA GLN A 32 -14.15 4.05 12.65
C GLN A 32 -12.80 3.57 13.19
N ALA A 33 -12.82 2.68 14.20
CA ALA A 33 -11.59 2.12 14.75
C ALA A 33 -10.77 1.32 13.72
N SER A 34 -11.43 0.63 12.78
CA SER A 34 -10.72 -0.06 11.70
C SER A 34 -10.12 0.92 10.69
N GLN A 35 -10.83 1.99 10.32
CA GLN A 35 -10.32 3.04 9.43
C GLN A 35 -9.12 3.77 10.05
N GLU A 36 -9.21 4.18 11.31
CA GLU A 36 -8.12 4.83 12.06
C GLU A 36 -6.87 3.94 12.11
N ARG A 37 -7.06 2.64 12.33
CA ARG A 37 -5.95 1.67 12.33
C ARG A 37 -5.30 1.56 10.95
N VAL A 38 -6.07 1.55 9.86
CA VAL A 38 -5.54 1.50 8.48
C VAL A 38 -4.74 2.76 8.16
N VAL A 39 -5.24 3.94 8.54
CA VAL A 39 -4.51 5.21 8.38
C VAL A 39 -3.18 5.15 9.15
N SER A 40 -3.22 4.71 10.42
CA SER A 40 -2.02 4.58 11.25
C SER A 40 -0.96 3.65 10.65
N ILE A 41 -1.36 2.53 10.04
CA ILE A 41 -0.43 1.60 9.39
C ILE A 41 0.18 2.23 8.13
N ASN A 42 -0.62 2.92 7.31
CA ASN A 42 -0.14 3.57 6.10
C ASN A 42 0.88 4.67 6.43
N ASP A 43 0.63 5.48 7.45
CA ASP A 43 1.57 6.54 7.87
C ASP A 43 2.91 5.95 8.33
N LYS A 44 2.86 4.84 9.07
CA LYS A 44 4.05 4.09 9.48
C LYS A 44 4.83 3.54 8.28
N ILE A 45 4.13 2.98 7.30
CA ILE A 45 4.77 2.49 6.06
C ILE A 45 5.41 3.64 5.29
N ILE A 46 4.73 4.77 5.14
CA ILE A 46 5.27 5.97 4.47
C ILE A 46 6.53 6.47 5.18
N TYR A 47 6.52 6.49 6.51
CA TYR A 47 7.69 6.85 7.31
C TYR A 47 8.86 5.90 7.03
N VAL A 48 8.63 4.59 7.07
CA VAL A 48 9.67 3.59 6.78
C VAL A 48 10.19 3.74 5.35
N LEU A 49 9.31 3.85 4.36
CA LEU A 49 9.69 4.06 2.96
C LEU A 49 10.54 5.32 2.78
N ARG A 50 10.21 6.43 3.45
CA ARG A 50 11.00 7.67 3.41
C ARG A 50 12.43 7.48 3.95
N VAL A 51 12.62 6.60 4.92
CA VAL A 51 13.95 6.32 5.49
C VAL A 51 14.73 5.34 4.61
N VAL A 52 14.07 4.31 4.08
CA VAL A 52 14.70 3.24 3.30
C VAL A 52 15.00 3.67 1.86
N LEU A 53 14.20 4.54 1.27
CA LEU A 53 14.42 5.05 -0.09
C LEU A 53 15.39 6.24 -0.08
N ALA A 54 16.17 6.37 -1.15
CA ALA A 54 16.86 7.61 -1.45
C ALA A 54 15.83 8.74 -1.69
N ALA A 55 16.22 9.99 -1.45
CA ALA A 55 15.28 11.11 -1.47
C ALA A 55 14.63 11.31 -2.86
N ASP A 56 15.42 11.15 -3.91
CA ASP A 56 15.00 11.15 -5.31
C ASP A 56 14.08 9.96 -5.64
N ALA A 57 14.42 8.76 -5.16
CA ALA A 57 13.61 7.55 -5.32
C ALA A 57 12.22 7.69 -4.67
N PHE A 58 12.16 8.21 -3.45
CA PHE A 58 10.90 8.48 -2.75
C PHE A 58 10.08 9.54 -3.49
N SER A 59 10.73 10.63 -3.92
CA SER A 59 10.07 11.70 -4.68
C SER A 59 9.51 11.20 -6.00
N TYR A 60 10.21 10.28 -6.67
CA TYR A 60 9.74 9.65 -7.89
C TYR A 60 8.57 8.70 -7.64
N LEU A 61 8.64 7.88 -6.59
CA LEU A 61 7.55 7.00 -6.19
C LEU A 61 6.26 7.78 -5.89
N GLU A 62 6.36 8.93 -5.22
CA GLU A 62 5.21 9.83 -4.97
C GLU A 62 4.63 10.40 -6.26
N LYS A 63 5.47 10.73 -7.26
CA LYS A 63 4.97 11.14 -8.59
C LYS A 63 4.20 10.01 -9.27
N ILE A 64 4.68 8.77 -9.19
CA ILE A 64 3.96 7.60 -9.72
C ILE A 64 2.63 7.44 -8.97
N ARG A 65 2.60 7.63 -7.65
CA ARG A 65 1.36 7.56 -6.84
C ARG A 65 0.28 8.51 -7.36
N THR A 66 0.66 9.73 -7.76
CA THR A 66 -0.28 10.73 -8.30
C THR A 66 -0.66 10.46 -9.76
N ASN A 67 0.30 10.12 -10.61
CA ASN A 67 0.10 10.04 -12.06
C ASN A 67 -0.44 8.67 -12.51
N GLU A 68 0.02 7.59 -11.88
CA GLU A 68 -0.25 6.20 -12.29
C GLU A 68 -0.52 5.31 -11.06
N PRO A 69 -1.69 5.44 -10.41
CA PRO A 69 -1.99 4.75 -9.15
C PRO A 69 -1.91 3.22 -9.22
N MET A 70 -2.28 2.63 -10.38
CA MET A 70 -2.19 1.18 -10.60
C MET A 70 -0.73 0.69 -10.63
N VAL A 71 0.15 1.47 -11.25
CA VAL A 71 1.59 1.16 -11.29
C VAL A 71 2.19 1.33 -9.90
N TYR A 72 1.83 2.39 -9.19
CA TYR A 72 2.23 2.58 -7.80
C TYR A 72 1.82 1.39 -6.93
N GLN A 73 0.57 0.93 -7.03
CA GLN A 73 0.10 -0.20 -6.22
C GLN A 73 0.89 -1.48 -6.49
N ALA A 74 1.22 -1.75 -7.76
CA ALA A 74 2.03 -2.91 -8.12
C ALA A 74 3.46 -2.81 -7.58
N ILE A 75 4.09 -1.63 -7.68
CA ILE A 75 5.41 -1.37 -7.08
C ILE A 75 5.34 -1.51 -5.56
N PHE A 76 4.29 -0.96 -4.94
CA PHE A 76 4.06 -1.02 -3.50
C PHE A 76 3.95 -2.47 -3.00
N ASN A 77 3.20 -3.32 -3.70
CA ASN A 77 3.07 -4.74 -3.36
C ASN A 77 4.39 -5.50 -3.49
N GLU A 78 5.31 -5.07 -4.35
CA GLU A 78 6.66 -5.64 -4.45
C GLU A 78 7.57 -5.13 -3.32
N LEU A 79 7.47 -3.85 -2.94
CA LEU A 79 8.30 -3.23 -1.91
C LEU A 79 7.86 -3.59 -0.48
N VAL A 80 6.57 -3.76 -0.26
CA VAL A 80 5.96 -3.93 1.06
C VAL A 80 5.26 -5.28 1.11
N SER A 81 5.99 -6.30 1.58
CA SER A 81 5.41 -7.62 1.81
C SER A 81 4.49 -7.63 3.05
N PRO A 82 3.59 -8.61 3.19
CA PRO A 82 2.75 -8.77 4.39
C PRO A 82 3.57 -8.83 5.69
N ASP A 83 4.77 -9.41 5.64
CA ASP A 83 5.67 -9.48 6.79
C ASP A 83 6.18 -8.10 7.23
N VAL A 84 6.42 -7.18 6.28
CA VAL A 84 6.80 -5.79 6.58
C VAL A 84 5.66 -5.08 7.31
N ILE A 85 4.41 -5.30 6.88
CA ILE A 85 3.22 -4.71 7.49
C ILE A 85 3.06 -5.21 8.94
N ASN A 86 3.20 -6.51 9.15
CA ASN A 86 3.06 -7.12 10.47
C ASN A 86 4.14 -6.66 11.45
N ASN A 87 5.34 -6.36 10.96
CA ASN A 87 6.50 -5.98 11.77
C ASN A 87 6.82 -4.48 11.69
N ILE A 88 5.90 -3.64 11.21
CA ILE A 88 6.19 -2.23 10.93
C ILE A 88 6.64 -1.44 12.17
N ASP A 89 6.05 -1.73 13.32
CA ASP A 89 6.42 -1.08 14.59
C ASP A 89 7.83 -1.46 15.05
N TYR A 90 8.21 -2.73 14.83
CA TYR A 90 9.56 -3.21 15.11
C TYR A 90 10.59 -2.57 14.18
N LEU A 91 10.27 -2.43 12.88
CA LEU A 91 11.11 -1.74 11.91
C LEU A 91 11.34 -0.28 12.30
N ILE A 92 10.29 0.42 12.73
CA ILE A 92 10.40 1.81 13.21
C ILE A 92 11.30 1.89 14.45
N ALA A 93 11.14 0.97 15.41
CA ALA A 93 11.99 0.93 16.60
C ALA A 93 13.47 0.73 16.25
N ILE A 94 13.79 -0.14 15.28
CA ILE A 94 15.16 -0.34 14.80
C ILE A 94 15.69 0.93 14.14
N ILE A 95 14.92 1.53 13.22
CA ILE A 95 15.30 2.75 12.51
C ILE A 95 15.64 3.87 13.51
N ASN A 96 14.79 4.06 14.51
CA ASN A 96 14.98 5.09 15.52
C ASN A 96 16.21 4.82 16.40
N ARG A 97 16.52 3.54 16.68
CA ARG A 97 17.70 3.14 17.46
C ARG A 97 19.01 3.30 16.68
N GLN A 98 19.00 2.99 15.38
CA GLN A 98 20.21 2.97 14.55
C GLN A 98 20.45 4.27 13.78
N GLY A 99 19.49 5.21 13.80
CA GLY A 99 19.61 6.48 13.09
C GLY A 99 19.35 6.38 11.58
N GLY A 100 18.72 5.29 11.12
CA GLY A 100 18.37 5.07 9.72
C GLY A 100 18.88 3.74 9.15
N VAL A 101 18.88 3.64 7.82
CA VAL A 101 19.32 2.45 7.08
C VAL A 101 20.63 2.76 6.34
N PRO A 102 21.68 1.93 6.48
CA PRO A 102 23.00 2.22 5.92
C PRO A 102 23.04 2.20 4.38
N ARG A 103 22.16 1.44 3.73
CA ARG A 103 22.01 1.43 2.27
C ARG A 103 20.58 1.74 1.90
N LYS A 104 20.40 2.87 1.19
CA LYS A 104 19.10 3.28 0.69
C LYS A 104 18.83 2.70 -0.69
N ILE A 105 17.56 2.43 -0.97
CA ILE A 105 17.10 1.98 -2.28
C ILE A 105 17.22 3.16 -3.26
N PRO A 106 18.03 3.04 -4.33
CA PRO A 106 18.26 4.12 -5.28
C PRO A 106 17.08 4.29 -6.25
N LEU A 107 17.06 5.43 -6.96
CA LEU A 107 16.04 5.75 -7.96
C LEU A 107 15.95 4.69 -9.07
N ASP A 108 17.09 4.18 -9.53
CA ASP A 108 17.15 3.18 -10.61
C ASP A 108 16.36 1.91 -10.27
N ALA A 109 16.31 1.53 -9.00
CA ALA A 109 15.52 0.38 -8.55
C ALA A 109 14.01 0.63 -8.71
N ILE A 110 13.54 1.83 -8.40
CA ILE A 110 12.13 2.21 -8.58
C ILE A 110 11.76 2.30 -10.06
N ILE A 111 12.64 2.88 -10.88
CA ILE A 111 12.46 2.92 -12.35
C ILE A 111 12.44 1.50 -12.92
N TYR A 112 13.30 0.60 -12.43
CA TYR A 112 13.30 -0.79 -12.85
C TYR A 112 11.97 -1.47 -12.53
N LEU A 113 11.43 -1.28 -11.32
CA LEU A 113 10.13 -1.83 -10.92
C LEU A 113 8.99 -1.27 -11.77
N GLU A 114 8.99 0.05 -12.01
CA GLU A 114 8.02 0.70 -12.89
C GLU A 114 8.05 0.10 -14.31
N ARG A 115 9.23 -0.04 -14.90
CA ARG A 115 9.40 -0.67 -16.23
C ARG A 115 8.95 -2.12 -16.25
N LYS A 116 9.26 -2.88 -15.19
CA LYS A 116 8.83 -4.28 -15.01
C LYS A 116 7.31 -4.38 -15.01
N VAL A 117 6.63 -3.53 -14.22
CA VAL A 117 5.15 -3.47 -14.15
C VAL A 117 4.55 -3.07 -15.50
N LYS A 118 5.15 -2.08 -16.18
CA LYS A 118 4.71 -1.62 -17.51
C LYS A 118 5.05 -2.60 -18.64
N GLY A 119 5.76 -3.69 -18.37
CA GLY A 119 6.20 -4.65 -19.39
C GLY A 119 7.23 -4.09 -20.37
N ILE A 120 7.91 -2.99 -20.03
CA ILE A 120 8.94 -2.37 -20.87
C ILE A 120 10.23 -3.19 -20.74
N LYS A 121 10.45 -4.09 -21.70
CA LYS A 121 11.69 -4.85 -21.81
C LYS A 121 12.81 -3.94 -22.33
N GLY A 122 13.98 -3.99 -21.70
CA GLY A 122 15.18 -3.34 -22.23
C GLY A 122 15.55 -3.95 -23.57
N LYS A 123 15.62 -3.13 -24.63
CA LYS A 123 16.17 -3.55 -25.92
C LYS A 123 17.68 -3.40 -25.86
N ILE A 124 18.40 -4.51 -25.73
CA ILE A 124 19.86 -4.49 -25.81
C ILE A 124 20.21 -4.70 -27.28
N GLN A 125 20.66 -3.65 -27.97
CA GLN A 125 21.10 -3.75 -29.35
C GLN A 125 22.59 -4.10 -29.42
N VAL A 126 22.90 -5.14 -30.18
CA VAL A 126 24.25 -5.64 -30.45
C VAL A 126 24.59 -5.32 -31.89
N LYS A 127 25.77 -4.73 -32.12
CA LYS A 127 26.29 -4.51 -33.47
C LYS A 127 26.98 -5.79 -33.95
N LYS A 128 26.47 -6.41 -35.01
CA LYS A 128 27.18 -7.53 -35.67
C LYS A 128 28.39 -7.01 -36.46
N GLY A 129 29.32 -7.91 -36.77
CA GLY A 129 30.52 -7.60 -37.57
C GLY A 129 30.21 -7.06 -38.98
N ASP A 130 28.98 -7.22 -39.46
CA ASP A 130 28.44 -6.65 -40.71
C ASP A 130 27.88 -5.21 -40.53
N GLY A 131 28.00 -4.63 -39.34
CA GLY A 131 27.53 -3.29 -39.02
C GLY A 131 26.03 -3.16 -38.72
N LYS A 132 25.24 -4.25 -38.83
CA LYS A 132 23.80 -4.22 -38.52
C LYS A 132 23.56 -4.36 -37.02
N MET A 133 22.66 -3.54 -36.49
CA MET A 133 22.19 -3.61 -35.11
C MET A 133 21.11 -4.69 -34.99
N MET A 134 21.28 -5.62 -34.05
CA MET A 134 20.38 -6.75 -33.78
C MET A 134 20.06 -6.80 -32.28
N ASP A 135 18.87 -7.23 -31.89
CA ASP A 135 18.52 -7.40 -30.48
C ASP A 135 19.28 -8.60 -29.86
N LEU A 136 19.79 -8.46 -28.63
CA LEU A 136 20.63 -9.46 -27.95
C LEU A 136 19.93 -10.81 -27.83
N GLY A 137 18.61 -10.82 -27.59
CA GLY A 137 17.83 -12.06 -27.52
C GLY A 137 17.84 -12.85 -28.84
N SER A 138 17.81 -12.15 -29.97
CA SER A 138 17.94 -12.76 -31.30
C SER A 138 19.38 -13.14 -31.66
N PHE A 139 20.37 -12.53 -31.00
CA PHE A 139 21.78 -12.87 -31.16
C PHE A 139 22.14 -14.17 -30.43
N LEU A 140 21.61 -14.39 -29.22
CA LEU A 140 21.92 -15.55 -28.37
C LEU A 140 21.18 -16.84 -28.75
N THR A 141 20.14 -16.75 -29.59
CA THR A 141 19.34 -17.91 -30.05
C THR A 141 19.83 -18.50 -31.38
N LYS A 142 20.92 -17.95 -31.95
CA LYS A 142 21.64 -18.49 -33.10
C LYS A 142 22.89 -19.22 -32.68
#